data_AF-A0A7U2NE69-F1
#
_entry.id   AF-A0A7U2NE69-F1
#
_cell.length_a   1.000
_cell.length_b   1.000
_cell.length_c   1.000
_cell.angle_alpha   90.00
_cell.angle_beta   90.00
_cell.angle_gamma   90.00
#
_symmetry.space_group_name_H-M   'P 1'
#
loop_
_entity.id
_entity.type
_entity.pdbx_description
1 polymer ?
#
loop_
_entity_poly.entity_id
_entity_poly.type
_entity_poly.pdbx_seq_one_letter_code
_entity_poly.pdbx_strand_id
1 'polypeptide(L)'
;MKFKEILNKVASFQLASSQEVNTSPTLGDLKESVLRFELMEEENYEYLTANQDEDLTEALDACVDMLYVLAGTINKHGFQDIIAEAFNLVHENNMTKVVDRKVIRNADGKIMKPEDFQPVNLTNLLKKN
;
A
#
# COMPACT_ATOMS: atom_id res chain seq x y z
N MET A 1 -12.48 12.40 -0.92
CA MET A 1 -12.63 11.10 -1.61
C MET A 1 -12.47 10.01 -0.57
N LYS A 2 -13.46 9.14 -0.39
CA LYS A 2 -13.33 7.99 0.53
C LYS A 2 -12.39 6.97 -0.11
N PHE A 3 -11.50 6.30 0.64
CA PHE A 3 -10.53 5.35 0.08
C PHE A 3 -11.15 4.29 -0.86
N LYS A 4 -12.38 3.85 -0.55
CA LYS A 4 -13.18 2.96 -1.39
C LYS A 4 -13.50 3.52 -2.79
N GLU A 5 -13.64 4.83 -2.93
CA GLU A 5 -13.84 5.49 -4.23
C GLU A 5 -12.61 5.38 -5.13
N ILE A 6 -11.40 5.44 -4.57
CA ILE A 6 -10.15 5.20 -5.31
C ILE A 6 -10.15 3.77 -5.85
N LEU A 7 -10.36 2.78 -4.97
CA LEU A 7 -10.38 1.37 -5.35
C LEU A 7 -11.42 1.09 -6.45
N ASN A 8 -12.61 1.68 -6.35
CA ASN A 8 -13.67 1.54 -7.35
C ASN A 8 -13.31 2.15 -8.70
N LYS A 9 -12.62 3.30 -8.74
CA LYS A 9 -12.14 3.93 -9.98
C LYS A 9 -11.14 3.01 -10.69
N VAL A 10 -10.17 2.48 -9.95
CA VAL A 10 -9.16 1.58 -10.50
C VAL A 10 -9.77 0.25 -10.92
N ALA A 11 -10.70 -0.31 -10.14
CA ALA A 11 -11.43 -1.53 -10.51
C ALA A 11 -12.19 -1.34 -11.83
N SER A 12 -12.82 -0.17 -12.02
CA SER A 12 -13.54 0.15 -13.26
C SER A 12 -12.60 0.16 -14.48
N PHE A 13 -11.41 0.73 -14.35
CA PHE A 13 -10.38 0.69 -15.39
C PHE A 13 -9.86 -0.73 -15.66
N GLN A 14 -9.59 -1.50 -14.60
CA GLN A 14 -9.15 -2.90 -14.72
C GLN A 14 -10.18 -3.73 -15.49
N LEU A 15 -11.45 -3.66 -15.11
CA LEU A 15 -12.53 -4.35 -15.81
C LEU A 15 -12.66 -3.89 -17.27
N ALA A 16 -12.58 -2.58 -17.54
CA ALA A 16 -12.63 -2.04 -18.90
C ALA A 16 -11.43 -2.47 -19.76
N SER A 17 -10.29 -2.77 -19.15
CA SER A 17 -9.06 -3.26 -19.81
C SER A 17 -8.88 -4.77 -19.73
N SER A 18 -9.92 -5.53 -19.35
CA SER A 18 -9.89 -7.00 -19.25
C SER A 18 -8.84 -7.53 -18.25
N GLN A 19 -8.51 -6.74 -17.23
CA GLN A 19 -7.72 -7.16 -16.08
C GLN A 19 -8.62 -7.78 -15.00
N GLU A 20 -8.06 -8.69 -14.22
CA GLU A 20 -8.78 -9.38 -13.16
C GLU A 20 -8.97 -8.48 -11.92
N VAL A 21 -10.17 -8.53 -11.34
CA VAL A 21 -10.52 -7.95 -10.04
C VAL A 21 -11.14 -9.06 -9.20
N ASN A 22 -10.49 -9.39 -8.08
CA ASN A 22 -11.02 -10.37 -7.14
C ASN A 22 -11.93 -9.69 -6.12
N THR A 23 -12.92 -10.42 -5.61
CA THR A 23 -13.86 -9.94 -4.58
C THR A 23 -13.67 -10.63 -3.23
N SER A 24 -12.68 -11.52 -3.12
CA SER A 24 -12.26 -12.13 -1.87
C SER A 24 -10.74 -12.34 -1.85
N PRO A 25 -10.10 -12.42 -0.67
CA PRO A 25 -8.67 -12.69 -0.51
C PRO A 25 -8.17 -13.81 -1.43
N THR A 26 -7.33 -13.45 -2.39
CA THR A 26 -6.85 -14.35 -3.44
C THR A 26 -5.36 -14.10 -3.70
N LEU A 27 -4.59 -15.17 -3.88
CA LEU A 27 -3.22 -15.07 -4.39
C LEU A 27 -3.28 -15.07 -5.91
N GLY A 28 -2.57 -14.12 -6.53
CA GLY A 28 -2.30 -14.14 -7.97
C GLY A 28 -1.24 -15.19 -8.30
N ASP A 29 -1.01 -15.42 -9.59
CA ASP A 29 0.13 -16.21 -10.01
C ASP A 29 1.46 -15.43 -9.81
N LEU A 30 2.58 -16.15 -9.92
CA LEU A 30 3.89 -15.54 -9.74
C LEU A 30 4.20 -14.48 -10.82
N LYS A 31 3.77 -14.71 -12.06
CA LYS A 31 4.03 -13.80 -13.17
C LYS A 31 3.34 -12.46 -12.94
N GLU A 32 2.10 -12.48 -12.48
CA GLU A 32 1.34 -11.29 -12.13
C GLU A 32 1.92 -10.57 -10.91
N SER A 33 2.40 -11.33 -9.92
CA SER A 33 3.07 -10.76 -8.75
C SER A 33 4.37 -10.04 -9.13
N VAL A 34 5.12 -10.61 -10.09
CA VAL A 34 6.32 -9.98 -10.68
C VAL A 34 5.96 -8.71 -11.44
N LEU A 35 4.96 -8.76 -12.32
CA LEU A 35 4.51 -7.56 -13.05
C LEU A 35 4.11 -6.42 -12.11
N ARG A 36 3.40 -6.72 -11.02
CA ARG A 36 3.01 -5.70 -10.03
C ARG A 36 4.20 -5.12 -9.29
N PHE A 37 5.22 -5.93 -9.01
CA PHE A 37 6.47 -5.45 -8.44
C PHE A 37 7.18 -4.51 -9.42
N GLU A 38 7.33 -4.90 -10.68
CA GLU A 38 8.00 -4.10 -11.72
C GLU A 38 7.31 -2.74 -11.92
N LEU A 39 5.97 -2.72 -12.01
CA LEU A 39 5.21 -1.47 -12.10
C LEU A 39 5.47 -0.55 -10.90
N MET A 40 5.44 -1.09 -9.67
CA MET A 40 5.71 -0.28 -8.47
C MET A 40 7.19 0.17 -8.39
N GLU A 41 8.12 -0.62 -8.91
CA GLU A 41 9.53 -0.27 -8.99
C GLU A 41 9.76 0.90 -9.95
N GLU A 42 9.10 0.91 -11.11
CA GLU A 42 9.10 2.01 -12.08
C GLU A 42 8.65 3.32 -11.42
N GLU A 43 7.46 3.36 -10.81
CA GLU A 43 6.95 4.58 -10.16
C GLU A 43 7.85 5.09 -9.00
N ASN A 44 8.54 4.17 -8.30
CA ASN A 44 9.48 4.55 -7.25
C ASN A 44 10.75 5.22 -7.81
N TYR A 45 11.24 4.77 -8.97
CA TYR A 45 12.36 5.42 -9.64
C TYR A 45 11.99 6.80 -10.18
N GLU A 46 10.77 6.96 -10.71
CA GLU A 46 10.25 8.26 -11.14
C GLU A 46 10.14 9.22 -9.97
N TYR A 47 9.57 8.78 -8.83
CA TYR A 47 9.53 9.57 -7.60
C TYR A 47 10.93 10.01 -7.16
N LEU A 48 11.91 9.10 -7.14
CA LEU A 48 13.27 9.43 -6.73
C LEU A 48 13.91 10.45 -7.69
N THR A 49 13.73 10.27 -8.99
CA THR A 49 14.26 11.16 -10.04
C THR A 49 13.65 12.55 -9.92
N ALA A 50 12.32 12.65 -9.79
CA ALA A 50 11.63 13.92 -9.61
C ALA A 50 12.14 14.72 -8.39
N ASN A 51 12.45 14.04 -7.28
CA ASN A 51 13.04 14.70 -6.09
C ASN A 51 14.50 15.13 -6.31
N GLN A 52 15.28 14.40 -7.09
CA GLN A 52 16.65 14.77 -7.44
C GLN A 52 16.68 16.00 -8.37
N ASP A 53 15.69 16.10 -9.25
CA ASP A 53 15.54 17.19 -10.21
C ASP A 53 14.76 18.40 -9.66
N GLU A 54 14.36 18.34 -8.38
CA GLU A 54 13.52 19.37 -7.71
C GLU A 54 12.18 19.65 -8.43
N ASP A 55 11.63 18.66 -9.13
CA ASP A 55 10.38 18.76 -9.87
C ASP A 55 9.18 18.32 -9.02
N LEU A 56 8.46 19.31 -8.48
CA LEU A 56 7.27 19.07 -7.66
C LEU A 56 6.10 18.48 -8.45
N THR A 57 6.01 18.75 -9.75
CA THR A 57 4.90 18.25 -10.59
C THR A 57 5.07 16.76 -10.81
N GLU A 58 6.26 16.34 -11.22
CA GLU A 58 6.58 14.92 -11.43
C GLU A 58 6.56 14.14 -10.11
N ALA A 59 6.96 14.77 -8.99
CA ALA A 59 6.84 14.15 -7.68
C ALA A 59 5.38 13.89 -7.28
N LEU A 60 4.45 14.77 -7.67
CA LEU A 60 3.01 14.56 -7.46
C LEU A 60 2.48 13.46 -8.37
N ASP A 61 2.91 13.44 -9.64
CA ASP A 61 2.50 12.44 -10.63
C ASP A 61 2.87 11.02 -10.17
N ALA A 62 4.15 10.80 -9.86
CA ALA A 62 4.63 9.52 -9.34
C ALA A 62 3.92 9.09 -8.04
N CYS A 63 3.55 10.04 -7.16
CA CYS A 63 2.75 9.73 -5.98
C CYS A 63 1.34 9.23 -6.32
N VAL A 64 0.71 9.80 -7.35
CA VAL A 64 -0.60 9.37 -7.84
C VAL A 64 -0.51 8.01 -8.52
N ASP A 65 0.54 7.75 -9.30
CA ASP A 65 0.72 6.48 -10.00
C ASP A 65 1.06 5.33 -9.05
N MET A 66 1.91 5.56 -8.05
CA MET A 66 2.10 4.61 -6.94
C MET A 66 0.78 4.26 -6.25
N LEU A 67 -0.08 5.25 -5.99
CA LEU A 67 -1.42 5.01 -5.41
C LEU A 67 -2.30 4.20 -6.37
N TYR A 68 -2.23 4.45 -7.67
CA TYR A 68 -3.01 3.75 -8.70
C TYR A 68 -2.58 2.28 -8.83
N VAL A 69 -1.26 2.02 -8.89
CA VAL A 69 -0.68 0.67 -8.95
C VAL A 69 -1.00 -0.11 -7.66
N LEU A 70 -0.89 0.53 -6.50
CA LEU A 70 -1.26 -0.09 -5.22
C LEU A 70 -2.74 -0.43 -5.15
N ALA A 71 -3.62 0.49 -5.56
CA ALA A 71 -5.06 0.25 -5.62
C ALA A 71 -5.42 -0.91 -6.56
N GLY A 72 -4.78 -1.00 -7.73
CA GLY A 72 -4.95 -2.12 -8.65
C GLY A 72 -4.48 -3.44 -8.05
N THR A 73 -3.43 -3.41 -7.24
CA THR A 73 -2.89 -4.57 -6.52
C THR A 73 -3.83 -5.04 -5.41
N ILE A 74 -4.40 -4.12 -4.64
CA ILE A 74 -5.44 -4.40 -3.65
C ILE A 74 -6.66 -5.06 -4.32
N ASN A 75 -7.10 -4.54 -5.46
CA ASN A 75 -8.22 -5.10 -6.22
C ASN A 75 -7.94 -6.50 -6.76
N LYS A 76 -6.73 -6.74 -7.27
CA LYS A 76 -6.31 -8.06 -7.75
C LYS A 76 -6.29 -9.10 -6.64
N HIS A 77 -5.95 -8.72 -5.42
CA HIS A 77 -5.97 -9.65 -4.29
C HIS A 77 -7.34 -9.77 -3.61
N GLY A 78 -8.34 -8.97 -4.00
CA GLY A 78 -9.65 -8.99 -3.37
C GLY A 78 -9.65 -8.49 -1.93
N PHE A 79 -8.77 -7.51 -1.62
CA PHE A 79 -8.63 -6.96 -0.28
C PHE A 79 -9.48 -5.71 -0.01
N GLN A 80 -10.37 -5.33 -0.94
CA GLN A 80 -11.07 -4.03 -0.92
C GLN A 80 -11.87 -3.79 0.36
N ASP A 81 -12.44 -4.86 0.93
CA ASP A 81 -13.28 -4.75 2.12
C ASP A 81 -12.51 -4.91 3.44
N ILE A 82 -11.24 -5.35 3.40
CA ILE A 82 -10.42 -5.57 4.61
C ILE A 82 -9.21 -4.63 4.72
N ILE A 83 -8.78 -4.00 3.63
CA ILE A 83 -7.55 -3.19 3.61
C ILE A 83 -7.61 -1.98 4.54
N ALA A 84 -8.78 -1.36 4.69
CA ALA A 84 -8.97 -0.22 5.58
C ALA A 84 -8.85 -0.63 7.06
N GLU A 85 -9.41 -1.80 7.42
CA GLU A 85 -9.28 -2.35 8.76
C GLU A 85 -7.83 -2.78 9.04
N ALA A 86 -7.18 -3.44 8.09
CA ALA A 86 -5.77 -3.80 8.18
C ALA A 86 -4.88 -2.56 8.37
N PHE A 87 -5.14 -1.48 7.61
CA PHE A 87 -4.42 -0.21 7.76
C PHE A 87 -4.60 0.38 9.16
N ASN A 88 -5.82 0.41 9.69
CA ASN A 88 -6.08 0.95 11.03
C ASN A 88 -5.34 0.14 12.11
N LEU A 89 -5.40 -1.19 12.06
CA LEU A 89 -4.66 -2.04 13.01
C LEU A 89 -3.15 -1.78 12.96
N VAL A 90 -2.59 -1.65 11.75
CA VAL A 90 -1.18 -1.32 11.55
C VAL A 90 -0.86 0.09 12.03
N HIS A 91 -1.75 1.06 11.81
CA HIS A 91 -1.59 2.43 12.27
C HIS A 91 -1.56 2.51 13.79
N GLU A 92 -2.55 1.93 14.47
CA GLU A 92 -2.59 1.88 15.94
C GLU A 92 -1.32 1.24 16.50
N ASN A 93 -0.86 0.14 15.90
CA ASN A 93 0.38 -0.50 16.31
C ASN A 93 1.62 0.37 16.04
N ASN A 94 1.66 1.11 14.94
CA ASN A 94 2.73 2.08 14.68
C ASN A 94 2.73 3.21 15.71
N MET A 95 1.57 3.66 16.17
CA MET A 95 1.45 4.70 17.19
C MET A 95 1.97 4.25 18.56
N THR A 96 1.98 2.94 18.87
CA THR A 96 2.63 2.42 20.09
C THR A 96 4.14 2.68 20.15
N LYS A 97 4.78 2.95 19.01
CA LYS A 97 6.21 3.32 18.94
C LYS A 97 6.46 4.75 19.43
N VAL A 98 5.41 5.55 19.55
CA VAL A 98 5.47 6.93 20.03
C VAL A 98 5.29 6.93 21.55
N VAL A 99 6.41 7.07 22.27
CA VAL A 99 6.44 7.15 23.74
C VAL A 99 6.76 8.58 24.13
N ASP A 100 5.94 9.20 24.98
CA ASP A 100 6.08 10.60 25.40
C ASP A 100 6.29 11.59 24.23
N ARG A 101 5.54 11.39 23.14
CA ARG A 101 5.63 12.17 21.89
C ARG A 101 6.99 12.07 21.17
N LYS A 102 7.78 11.03 21.46
CA LYS A 102 9.08 10.75 20.84
C LYS A 102 9.12 9.35 20.26
N VAL A 103 10.01 9.16 19.28
CA VAL A 103 10.30 7.88 18.65
C VAL A 103 11.80 7.63 18.69
N ILE A 104 12.22 6.37 18.80
CA ILE A 104 13.63 5.97 18.65
C ILE A 104 13.92 5.85 17.15
N ARG A 105 15.04 6.41 16.68
CA ARG A 105 15.46 6.35 15.27
C ARG A 105 16.85 5.74 15.14
N ASN A 106 17.13 5.06 14.02
CA ASN A 106 18.49 4.66 13.64
C ASN A 106 19.24 5.81 12.93
N ALA A 107 20.46 5.54 12.47
CA ALA A 107 21.31 6.52 11.76
C ALA A 107 20.67 7.06 10.46
N ASP A 108 19.87 6.25 9.79
CA ASP A 108 19.15 6.62 8.55
C ASP A 108 17.82 7.33 8.83
N GLY A 109 17.49 7.60 10.10
CA GLY A 109 16.25 8.22 10.52
C GLY A 109 15.03 7.28 10.59
N LYS A 110 15.20 5.99 10.32
CA LYS A 110 14.14 4.97 10.40
C LYS A 110 13.65 4.82 11.84
N ILE A 111 12.32 4.84 12.02
CA ILE A 111 11.68 4.61 13.33
C ILE A 111 11.89 3.16 13.76
N MET A 112 12.46 2.97 14.94
CA MET A 112 12.77 1.69 15.56
C MET A 112 11.60 1.19 16.41
N LYS A 113 11.56 -0.14 16.59
CA LYS A 113 10.58 -0.81 17.46
C LYS A 113 11.09 -0.74 18.92
N PRO A 114 10.24 -0.39 19.90
CA PRO A 114 10.59 -0.52 21.32
C PRO A 114 10.71 -2.00 21.74
N GLU A 115 11.30 -2.27 22.90
CA GLU A 115 11.59 -3.64 23.39
C GLU A 115 10.33 -4.52 23.49
N ASP A 116 9.21 -3.98 23.96
CA ASP A 116 7.95 -4.72 24.14
C ASP A 116 7.03 -4.71 22.89
N PHE A 117 7.52 -4.27 21.73
CA PHE A 117 6.71 -4.15 20.52
C PHE A 117 6.16 -5.49 20.03
N GLN A 118 4.84 -5.56 19.83
CA GLN A 118 4.17 -6.73 19.25
C GLN A 118 3.75 -6.48 17.81
N PRO A 119 3.99 -7.41 16.87
CA PRO A 119 3.49 -7.29 15.50
C PRO A 119 1.96 -7.43 15.45
N VAL A 120 1.32 -6.70 14.53
CA VAL A 120 -0.12 -6.85 14.27
C VAL A 120 -0.39 -8.22 13.66
N ASN A 121 -1.39 -8.91 14.17
CA ASN A 121 -1.93 -10.12 13.56
C ASN A 121 -3.08 -9.79 12.60
N LEU A 122 -2.82 -9.87 11.29
CA LEU A 122 -3.83 -9.63 10.25
C LEU A 122 -4.58 -10.90 9.82
N THR A 123 -4.21 -12.08 10.31
CA THR A 123 -4.76 -13.36 9.82
C THR A 123 -6.26 -13.51 10.07
N ASN A 124 -6.81 -12.82 11.08
CA ASN A 124 -8.24 -12.84 11.37
C ASN A 124 -9.06 -12.13 10.28
N LEU A 125 -8.48 -11.17 9.55
CA LEU A 125 -9.14 -10.48 8.44
C LEU A 125 -9.26 -11.36 7.18
N LEU A 126 -8.46 -12.43 7.10
CA LEU A 126 -8.43 -13.32 5.95
C LEU A 126 -9.39 -14.52 6.09
N LYS A 127 -9.95 -14.73 7.29
CA LYS A 127 -10.89 -15.82 7.56
C LYS A 127 -12.29 -15.38 7.12
N LYS A 128 -12.85 -16.05 6.11
CA LYS A 128 -14.25 -15.87 5.72
C LYS A 128 -15.18 -16.22 6.89
N ASN A 129 -16.22 -15.42 7.07
CA ASN A 129 -17.53 -15.93 7.48
C ASN A 129 -18.19 -16.58 6.27
#